data_AF-A0A495HZS8-F1
#
_entry.id   AF-A0A495HZS8-F1
#
_cell.length_a   1.000
_cell.length_b   1.000
_cell.length_c   1.000
_cell.angle_alpha   90.00
_cell.angle_beta   90.00
_cell.angle_gamma   90.00
#
_symmetry.space_group_name_H-M   'P 1'
#
loop_
_entity.id
_entity.type
_entity.pdbx_description
1 polymer ?
#
loop_
_entity_poly.entity_id
_entity_poly.type
_entity_poly.pdbx_seq_one_letter_code
_entity_poly.pdbx_strand_id
1 'polypeptide(L)'
;MNLIERAKSILLQPKDTWVTIEAESTDAATLYTRYAMILAAIPAVCGFIGMSLIGFGGFGVTIRVPFVSGLVNMVVSYVLSLVGIFVLGLIIDALASTFGGQKNSIQALKVAVYASTAAMLGGVFSLLPALSMLGLLAALYSIYLLYTGLPVLMKNAPDKSVVYTVVVIIAAIVMGVVIGAVSALFLPRGGAMFGGADAPAITMNTPGGKVSIDTAGLEAAGKKMEEAARKMEEAQKSQDPAAIAAAAGDAAKAAAGALGGGQAIAAQSLKAALPEKLAGLPRTGFDVQDGAALGLPTSQASAQYGSDDKQVRLEIVDIGGLGQMAVMAMGMAQGEKEDPTSAEKTWQEGGRTLHQRYEKDGSHAEFKTILKNGLVVSIEGDNMGVKDLRGFMSQVDLNALESLQRKGKS
;
A
#
# COMPACT_ATOMS: atom_id res chain seq x y z
N MET A 1 43.16 -8.91 4.05
CA MET A 1 41.93 -9.30 4.77
C MET A 1 40.94 -9.86 3.76
N ASN A 2 40.26 -10.97 4.08
CA ASN A 2 39.20 -11.52 3.23
C ASN A 2 37.90 -10.68 3.39
N LEU A 3 36.98 -10.75 2.42
CA LEU A 3 35.67 -10.08 2.41
C LEU A 3 34.92 -10.25 3.74
N ILE A 4 34.79 -11.49 4.20
CA ILE A 4 34.02 -11.85 5.41
C ILE A 4 34.65 -11.22 6.65
N GLU A 5 35.97 -11.30 6.78
CA GLU A 5 36.69 -10.67 7.88
C GLU A 5 36.49 -9.16 7.87
N ARG A 6 36.58 -8.51 6.69
CA ARG A 6 36.37 -7.06 6.57
C ARG A 6 34.96 -6.68 6.99
N ALA A 7 33.95 -7.39 6.50
CA ALA A 7 32.56 -7.15 6.85
C ALA A 7 32.29 -7.35 8.34
N LYS A 8 32.88 -8.38 8.95
CA LYS A 8 32.78 -8.62 10.40
C LYS A 8 33.47 -7.53 11.20
N SER A 9 34.70 -7.16 10.85
CA SER A 9 35.46 -6.15 11.57
C SER A 9 34.81 -4.78 11.50
N ILE A 10 34.31 -4.36 10.34
CA ILE A 10 33.63 -3.06 10.23
C ILE A 10 32.33 -3.02 11.05
N LEU A 11 31.62 -4.13 11.17
CA LEU A 11 30.38 -4.23 11.96
C LEU A 11 30.62 -4.35 13.48
N LEU A 12 31.70 -5.00 13.91
CA LEU A 12 31.93 -5.27 15.34
C LEU A 12 32.95 -4.31 15.97
N GLN A 13 33.90 -3.81 15.19
CA GLN A 13 34.99 -2.93 15.62
C GLN A 13 35.19 -1.77 14.63
N PRO A 14 34.15 -0.93 14.41
CA PRO A 14 34.19 0.08 13.37
C PRO A 14 35.34 1.09 13.55
N LYS A 15 35.55 1.59 14.76
CA LYS A 15 36.57 2.62 15.06
C LYS A 15 37.98 2.17 14.64
N ASP A 16 38.38 0.96 15.02
CA ASP A 16 39.70 0.42 14.69
C ASP A 16 39.78 0.05 13.20
N THR A 17 38.69 -0.50 12.66
CA THR A 17 38.65 -0.90 11.25
C THR A 17 38.77 0.28 10.30
N TRP A 18 38.19 1.44 10.65
CA TRP A 18 38.32 2.67 9.85
C TRP A 18 39.77 3.16 9.75
N VAL A 19 40.55 3.04 10.82
CA VAL A 19 41.99 3.39 10.81
C VAL A 19 42.75 2.49 9.85
N THR A 20 42.46 1.18 9.88
CA THR A 20 43.06 0.21 8.94
C THR A 20 42.66 0.51 7.49
N ILE A 21 41.38 0.80 7.23
CA ILE A 21 40.87 1.12 5.89
C ILE A 21 41.52 2.39 5.33
N GLU A 22 41.76 3.39 6.17
CA GLU A 22 42.37 4.65 5.75
C GLU A 22 43.78 4.47 5.23
N ALA A 23 44.59 3.64 5.90
CA ALA A 23 45.97 3.32 5.52
C ALA A 23 46.09 2.42 4.26
N GLU A 24 45.03 1.68 3.92
CA GLU A 24 45.04 0.78 2.75
C GLU A 24 45.00 1.55 1.43
N SER A 25 45.89 1.24 0.51
CA SER A 25 45.78 1.71 -0.88
C SER A 25 44.83 0.79 -1.66
N THR A 26 43.81 1.39 -2.28
CA THR A 26 42.87 0.69 -3.16
C THR A 26 42.38 1.65 -4.23
N ASP A 27 41.81 1.12 -5.31
CA ASP A 27 41.13 1.89 -6.34
C ASP A 27 39.62 1.58 -6.35
N ALA A 28 38.85 2.38 -7.09
CA ALA A 28 37.41 2.19 -7.19
C ALA A 28 37.04 0.81 -7.76
N ALA A 29 37.80 0.32 -8.75
CA ALA A 29 37.55 -0.97 -9.39
C ALA A 29 37.72 -2.14 -8.42
N THR A 30 38.81 -2.17 -7.65
CA THR A 30 39.07 -3.21 -6.65
C THR A 30 38.04 -3.15 -5.53
N LEU A 31 37.71 -1.94 -5.06
CA LEU A 31 36.70 -1.75 -4.01
C LEU A 31 35.31 -2.26 -4.45
N TYR A 32 34.92 -2.03 -5.70
CA TYR A 32 33.64 -2.53 -6.22
C TYR A 32 33.67 -4.04 -6.47
N THR A 33 34.66 -4.53 -7.21
CA THR A 33 34.72 -5.94 -7.63
C THR A 33 34.96 -6.92 -6.50
N ARG A 34 35.78 -6.54 -5.51
CA ARG A 34 36.12 -7.43 -4.39
C ARG A 34 35.24 -7.24 -3.16
N TYR A 35 34.39 -6.22 -3.12
CA TYR A 35 33.58 -5.90 -1.95
C TYR A 35 32.14 -5.51 -2.29
N ALA A 36 31.93 -4.31 -2.85
CA ALA A 36 30.60 -3.73 -2.99
C ALA A 36 29.65 -4.58 -3.84
N MET A 37 30.12 -5.09 -4.99
CA MET A 37 29.32 -5.92 -5.89
C MET A 37 28.89 -7.24 -5.24
N ILE A 38 29.76 -7.85 -4.45
CA ILE A 38 29.46 -9.12 -3.78
C ILE A 38 28.41 -8.91 -2.69
N LEU A 39 28.56 -7.87 -1.87
CA LEU A 39 27.63 -7.58 -0.77
C LEU A 39 26.29 -7.02 -1.27
N ALA A 40 26.28 -6.18 -2.30
CA ALA A 40 25.07 -5.65 -2.92
C ALA A 40 24.22 -6.73 -3.60
N ALA A 41 24.80 -7.87 -3.96
CA ALA A 41 24.05 -9.00 -4.49
C ALA A 41 23.12 -9.62 -3.44
N ILE A 42 23.44 -9.53 -2.14
CA ILE A 42 22.64 -10.07 -1.04
C ILE A 42 21.23 -9.46 -1.01
N PRO A 43 21.05 -8.13 -0.86
CA PRO A 43 19.71 -7.54 -0.84
C PRO A 43 18.96 -7.78 -2.16
N ALA A 44 19.64 -7.75 -3.31
CA ALA A 44 19.01 -7.98 -4.60
C ALA A 44 18.44 -9.41 -4.70
N VAL A 45 19.26 -10.43 -4.42
CA VAL A 45 18.86 -11.84 -4.50
C VAL A 45 17.83 -12.17 -3.43
N CYS A 46 18.06 -11.74 -2.18
CA CYS A 46 17.10 -11.99 -1.10
C CYS A 46 15.76 -11.30 -1.36
N GLY A 47 15.76 -10.06 -1.87
CA GLY A 47 14.54 -9.34 -2.23
C GLY A 47 13.79 -10.01 -3.37
N PHE A 48 14.51 -10.50 -4.39
CA PHE A 48 13.92 -11.29 -5.47
C PHE A 48 13.24 -12.56 -4.96
N ILE A 49 13.94 -13.34 -4.13
CA ILE A 49 13.41 -14.57 -3.52
C ILE A 49 12.19 -14.24 -2.65
N GLY A 50 12.31 -13.24 -1.78
CA GLY A 50 11.25 -12.81 -0.86
C GLY A 50 9.99 -12.36 -1.58
N MET A 51 10.13 -11.61 -2.67
CA MET A 51 8.98 -11.07 -3.42
C MET A 51 8.41 -12.02 -4.48
N SER A 52 9.25 -12.84 -5.13
CA SER A 52 8.85 -13.63 -6.31
C SER A 52 8.64 -15.11 -6.02
N LEU A 53 9.40 -15.68 -5.08
CA LEU A 53 9.29 -17.11 -4.72
C LEU A 53 8.46 -17.32 -3.46
N ILE A 54 8.70 -16.49 -2.43
CA ILE A 54 7.96 -16.57 -1.17
C ILE A 54 6.65 -15.78 -1.34
N GLY A 55 6.76 -14.50 -1.68
CA GLY A 55 5.64 -13.56 -1.80
C GLY A 55 5.31 -12.89 -0.48
N PHE A 56 4.40 -11.92 -0.55
CA PHE A 56 3.80 -11.31 0.62
C PHE A 56 2.34 -11.77 0.71
N GLY A 57 1.87 -12.09 1.90
CA GLY A 57 0.55 -12.66 2.07
C GLY A 57 0.09 -12.67 3.51
N GLY A 58 -1.23 -12.56 3.67
CA GLY A 58 -1.95 -12.64 4.94
C GLY A 58 -3.34 -13.20 4.66
N PHE A 59 -3.97 -13.82 5.65
CA PHE A 59 -5.32 -14.40 5.50
C PHE A 59 -5.43 -15.46 4.38
N GLY A 60 -4.39 -16.28 4.18
CA GLY A 60 -4.40 -17.41 3.24
C GLY A 60 -4.14 -17.05 1.77
N VAL A 61 -3.97 -15.77 1.44
CA VAL A 61 -3.62 -15.31 0.08
C VAL A 61 -2.16 -14.88 0.04
N THR A 62 -1.40 -15.41 -0.91
CA THR A 62 0.00 -15.04 -1.16
C THR A 62 0.13 -14.38 -2.51
N ILE A 63 0.50 -13.10 -2.51
CA ILE A 63 0.79 -12.32 -3.71
C ILE A 63 2.29 -12.44 -3.98
N ARG A 64 2.63 -12.88 -5.19
CA ARG A 64 4.01 -12.99 -5.66
C ARG A 64 4.22 -12.08 -6.85
N VAL A 65 5.38 -11.45 -6.88
CA VAL A 65 5.84 -10.77 -8.09
C VAL A 65 6.10 -11.83 -9.16
N PRO A 66 5.57 -11.69 -10.38
CA PRO A 66 5.84 -12.62 -11.47
C PRO A 66 7.35 -12.78 -11.68
N PHE A 67 7.79 -14.02 -11.89
CA PHE A 67 9.21 -14.38 -11.91
C PHE A 67 10.08 -13.49 -12.81
N VAL A 68 9.63 -13.23 -14.05
CA VAL A 68 10.36 -12.39 -15.01
C VAL A 68 10.49 -10.95 -14.51
N SER A 69 9.41 -10.36 -14.01
CA SER A 69 9.45 -8.99 -13.46
C SER A 69 10.26 -8.90 -12.17
N GLY A 70 10.23 -9.95 -11.35
CA GLY A 70 11.09 -10.06 -10.17
C GLY A 70 12.56 -10.09 -10.57
N LEU A 71 12.91 -10.84 -11.62
CA LEU A 71 14.28 -10.93 -12.12
C LEU A 71 14.76 -9.59 -12.69
N VAL A 72 13.91 -8.89 -13.44
CA VAL A 72 14.21 -7.54 -13.93
C VAL A 72 14.44 -6.59 -12.74
N ASN A 73 13.55 -6.62 -11.74
CA ASN A 73 13.71 -5.78 -10.55
C ASN A 73 14.97 -6.11 -9.74
N MET A 74 15.36 -7.39 -9.66
CA MET A 74 16.62 -7.82 -9.04
C MET A 74 17.82 -7.16 -9.71
N VAL A 75 17.89 -7.22 -11.04
CA VAL A 75 19.00 -6.64 -11.81
C VAL A 75 19.01 -5.11 -11.69
N VAL A 76 17.86 -4.47 -11.84
CA VAL A 76 17.73 -3.01 -11.74
C VAL A 76 18.09 -2.52 -10.34
N SER A 77 17.54 -3.12 -9.30
CA SER A 77 17.83 -2.72 -7.90
C SER A 77 19.29 -2.94 -7.55
N TYR A 78 19.90 -4.04 -8.02
CA TYR A 78 21.32 -4.30 -7.87
C TYR A 78 22.17 -3.19 -8.50
N VAL A 79 21.92 -2.86 -9.77
CA VAL A 79 22.67 -1.80 -10.48
C VAL A 79 22.46 -0.44 -9.81
N LEU A 80 21.22 -0.09 -9.48
CA LEU A 80 20.90 1.18 -8.81
C LEU A 80 21.54 1.28 -7.42
N SER A 81 21.65 0.18 -6.68
CA SER A 81 22.33 0.19 -5.38
C SER A 81 23.82 0.51 -5.52
N LEU A 82 24.49 -0.06 -6.51
CA LEU A 82 25.90 0.22 -6.81
C LEU A 82 26.11 1.66 -7.28
N VAL A 83 25.25 2.15 -8.16
CA VAL A 83 25.27 3.55 -8.59
C VAL A 83 25.02 4.49 -7.40
N GLY A 84 24.06 4.16 -6.54
CA GLY A 84 23.74 4.94 -5.35
C GLY A 84 24.93 5.08 -4.40
N ILE A 85 25.70 4.01 -4.19
CA ILE A 85 26.92 4.05 -3.36
C ILE A 85 28.00 4.90 -4.00
N PHE A 86 28.14 4.85 -5.32
CA PHE A 86 29.10 5.68 -6.05
C PHE A 86 28.75 7.17 -5.90
N VAL A 87 27.47 7.50 -6.14
CA VAL A 87 26.95 8.87 -5.99
C VAL A 87 27.07 9.35 -4.55
N LEU A 88 26.79 8.50 -3.56
CA LEU A 88 27.00 8.82 -2.14
C LEU A 88 28.48 9.16 -1.87
N GLY A 89 29.42 8.41 -2.43
CA GLY A 89 30.85 8.71 -2.36
C GLY A 89 31.20 10.08 -2.96
N LEU A 90 30.61 10.43 -4.11
CA LEU A 90 30.78 11.75 -4.72
C LEU A 90 30.21 12.87 -3.85
N ILE A 91 29.05 12.65 -3.24
CA ILE A 91 28.42 13.62 -2.33
C ILE A 91 29.28 13.85 -1.10
N ILE A 92 29.80 12.77 -0.49
CA ILE A 92 30.74 12.86 0.62
C ILE A 92 31.98 13.66 0.17
N ASP A 93 32.62 13.31 -0.94
CA ASP A 93 33.79 14.05 -1.42
C ASP A 93 33.49 15.55 -1.65
N ALA A 94 32.35 15.86 -2.27
CA ALA A 94 31.94 17.24 -2.55
C ALA A 94 31.73 18.05 -1.26
N LEU A 95 31.10 17.46 -0.25
CA LEU A 95 30.77 18.10 1.03
C LEU A 95 31.96 18.23 1.99
N ALA A 96 33.04 17.48 1.77
CA ALA A 96 34.18 17.46 2.68
C ALA A 96 34.73 18.85 3.00
N SER A 97 34.92 19.70 1.99
CA SER A 97 35.44 21.07 2.19
C SER A 97 34.53 21.94 3.04
N THR A 98 33.20 21.78 2.93
CA THR A 98 32.21 22.53 3.71
C THR A 98 32.30 22.23 5.20
N PHE A 99 32.71 21.01 5.56
CA PHE A 99 32.84 20.56 6.94
C PHE A 99 34.29 20.57 7.45
N GLY A 100 35.21 21.22 6.73
CA GLY A 100 36.63 21.31 7.12
C GLY A 100 37.37 19.97 7.00
N GLY A 101 36.88 19.06 6.17
CA GLY A 101 37.58 17.83 5.78
C GLY A 101 38.42 17.99 4.51
N GLN A 102 39.22 16.97 4.23
CA GLN A 102 40.04 16.84 3.03
C GLN A 102 39.25 16.12 1.93
N LYS A 103 39.25 16.70 0.73
CA LYS A 103 38.71 16.05 -0.47
C LYS A 103 39.64 14.93 -0.91
N ASN A 104 39.08 13.74 -1.09
CA ASN A 104 39.75 12.58 -1.63
C ASN A 104 38.68 11.60 -2.08
N SER A 105 38.45 11.53 -3.39
CA SER A 105 37.33 10.75 -3.95
C SER A 105 37.43 9.26 -3.65
N ILE A 106 38.63 8.69 -3.51
CA ILE A 106 38.82 7.28 -3.13
C ILE A 106 38.50 7.06 -1.66
N GLN A 107 38.93 7.94 -0.76
CA GLN A 107 38.59 7.84 0.67
C GLN A 107 37.10 8.05 0.90
N ALA A 108 36.48 9.01 0.21
CA ALA A 108 35.04 9.22 0.26
C ALA A 108 34.25 7.99 -0.24
N LEU A 109 34.72 7.35 -1.32
CA LEU A 109 34.13 6.13 -1.84
C LEU A 109 34.27 4.95 -0.87
N LYS A 110 35.41 4.81 -0.19
CA LYS A 110 35.57 3.84 0.90
C LYS A 110 34.56 4.06 2.02
N VAL A 111 34.35 5.32 2.45
CA VAL A 111 33.31 5.63 3.46
C VAL A 111 31.95 5.14 2.97
N ALA A 112 31.53 5.52 1.75
CA ALA A 112 30.24 5.12 1.21
C ALA A 112 30.07 3.60 1.13
N VAL A 113 31.08 2.89 0.60
CA VAL A 113 31.04 1.43 0.41
C VAL A 113 31.01 0.71 1.75
N TYR A 114 31.94 1.01 2.65
CA TYR A 114 32.06 0.28 3.92
C TYR A 114 30.97 0.67 4.94
N ALA A 115 30.46 1.90 4.92
CA ALA A 115 29.33 2.29 5.75
C ALA A 115 28.04 1.59 5.30
N SER A 116 27.88 1.33 4.01
CA SER A 116 26.72 0.62 3.46
C SER A 116 26.70 -0.89 3.78
N THR A 117 27.78 -1.44 4.34
CA THR A 117 27.92 -2.88 4.67
C THR A 117 26.77 -3.39 5.53
N ALA A 118 26.35 -2.63 6.55
CA ALA A 118 25.27 -3.05 7.45
C ALA A 118 23.92 -3.11 6.73
N ALA A 119 23.59 -2.11 5.93
CA ALA A 119 22.38 -2.11 5.09
C ALA A 119 22.38 -3.26 4.08
N MET A 120 23.52 -3.52 3.42
CA MET A 120 23.64 -4.64 2.46
C MET A 120 23.43 -6.00 3.14
N LEU A 121 24.09 -6.25 4.26
CA LEU A 121 23.93 -7.50 5.00
C LEU A 121 22.53 -7.62 5.63
N GLY A 122 21.98 -6.51 6.12
CA GLY A 122 20.58 -6.41 6.55
C GLY A 122 19.59 -6.74 5.45
N GLY A 123 20.00 -6.59 4.19
CA GLY A 123 19.30 -7.06 3.01
C GLY A 123 18.91 -8.54 3.07
N VAL A 124 19.60 -9.39 3.84
CA VAL A 124 19.20 -10.78 4.03
C VAL A 124 17.78 -10.92 4.59
N PHE A 125 17.33 -9.98 5.42
CA PHE A 125 16.00 -9.99 6.02
C PHE A 125 14.89 -9.68 5.00
N SER A 126 15.22 -9.19 3.81
CA SER A 126 14.26 -9.04 2.71
C SER A 126 13.76 -10.38 2.15
N LEU A 127 14.41 -11.49 2.51
CA LEU A 127 13.96 -12.85 2.16
C LEU A 127 12.57 -13.16 2.75
N LEU A 128 12.25 -12.63 3.92
CA LEU A 128 10.94 -12.75 4.55
C LEU A 128 10.37 -11.35 4.80
N PRO A 129 9.29 -10.94 4.11
CA PRO A 129 8.72 -9.60 4.29
C PRO A 129 8.42 -9.24 5.76
N ALA A 130 8.04 -10.22 6.58
CA ALA A 130 7.80 -10.05 8.02
C ALA A 130 9.06 -9.66 8.82
N LEU A 131 10.26 -9.98 8.33
CA LEU A 131 11.54 -9.64 8.98
C LEU A 131 12.12 -8.31 8.49
N SER A 132 11.46 -7.59 7.58
CA SER A 132 11.93 -6.33 7.01
C SER A 132 12.29 -5.28 8.07
N MET A 133 11.64 -5.29 9.23
CA MET A 133 11.97 -4.43 10.38
C MET A 133 13.41 -4.64 10.87
N LEU A 134 13.94 -5.87 10.83
CA LEU A 134 15.35 -6.15 11.16
C LEU A 134 16.30 -5.58 10.10
N GLY A 135 15.88 -5.60 8.83
CA GLY A 135 16.59 -4.93 7.74
C GLY A 135 16.69 -3.41 7.96
N LEU A 136 15.62 -2.78 8.45
CA LEU A 136 15.62 -1.37 8.82
C LEU A 136 16.62 -1.08 9.95
N LEU A 137 16.66 -1.92 11.00
CA LEU A 137 17.64 -1.76 12.09
C LEU A 137 19.08 -1.84 11.58
N ALA A 138 19.36 -2.77 10.66
CA ALA A 138 20.67 -2.88 10.04
C ALA A 138 21.00 -1.65 9.17
N ALA A 139 20.03 -1.09 8.45
CA ALA A 139 20.20 0.15 7.70
C ALA A 139 20.44 1.37 8.63
N LEU A 140 19.80 1.43 9.79
CA LEU A 140 20.10 2.45 10.80
C LEU A 140 21.51 2.30 11.35
N TYR A 141 22.03 1.08 11.48
CA TYR A 141 23.42 0.86 11.89
C TYR A 141 24.43 1.39 10.85
N SER A 142 24.09 1.40 9.55
CA SER A 142 24.92 2.04 8.52
C SER A 142 25.12 3.55 8.77
N ILE A 143 24.18 4.23 9.43
CA ILE A 143 24.34 5.63 9.83
C ILE A 143 25.46 5.77 10.86
N TYR A 144 25.52 4.87 11.84
CA TYR A 144 26.58 4.85 12.84
C TYR A 144 27.96 4.56 12.20
N LEU A 145 28.01 3.65 11.23
CA LEU A 145 29.23 3.40 10.46
C LEU A 145 29.68 4.65 9.70
N LEU A 146 28.74 5.36 9.06
CA LEU A 146 29.02 6.61 8.36
C LEU A 146 29.57 7.68 9.30
N TYR A 147 28.92 7.87 10.46
CA TYR A 147 29.36 8.82 11.49
C TYR A 147 30.78 8.54 11.98
N THR A 148 31.13 7.27 12.18
CA THR A 148 32.46 6.88 12.66
C THR A 148 33.54 6.91 11.57
N GLY A 149 33.17 6.70 10.30
CA GLY A 149 34.11 6.66 9.17
C GLY A 149 34.50 8.05 8.64
N LEU A 150 33.56 9.00 8.62
CA LEU A 150 33.80 10.36 8.12
C LEU A 150 35.04 11.05 8.71
N PRO A 151 35.18 11.22 10.05
CA PRO A 151 36.33 11.93 10.62
C PRO A 151 37.67 11.25 10.30
N VAL A 152 37.68 9.93 10.16
CA VAL A 152 38.91 9.16 9.94
C VAL A 152 39.38 9.28 8.49
N LEU A 153 38.47 9.11 7.52
CA LEU A 153 38.80 9.06 6.09
C LEU A 153 38.77 10.43 5.43
N MET A 154 37.84 11.30 5.83
CA MET A 154 37.72 12.66 5.31
C MET A 154 38.47 13.69 6.15
N LYS A 155 39.13 13.27 7.24
CA LYS A 155 39.97 14.13 8.09
C LYS A 155 39.27 15.39 8.61
N ASN A 156 37.95 15.36 8.76
CA ASN A 156 37.19 16.47 9.34
C ASN A 156 37.24 16.42 10.87
N ALA A 157 37.07 17.58 11.50
CA ALA A 157 37.08 17.69 12.95
C ALA A 157 35.89 16.91 13.58
N PRO A 158 36.09 16.19 14.70
CA PRO A 158 35.05 15.34 15.30
C PRO A 158 33.76 16.08 15.68
N ASP A 159 33.85 17.34 16.07
CA ASP A 159 32.73 18.23 16.40
C ASP A 159 31.85 18.53 15.18
N LYS A 160 32.42 18.55 13.96
CA LYS A 160 31.70 18.76 12.71
C LYS A 160 31.13 17.48 12.10
N SER A 161 31.59 16.31 12.55
CA SER A 161 31.17 15.00 12.02
C SER A 161 29.68 14.75 12.17
N VAL A 162 29.04 15.24 13.24
CA VAL A 162 27.60 15.08 13.45
C VAL A 162 26.81 15.80 12.36
N VAL A 163 27.11 17.08 12.12
CA VAL A 163 26.41 17.88 11.11
C VAL A 163 26.68 17.34 9.71
N TYR A 164 27.92 16.95 9.44
CA TYR A 164 28.30 16.35 8.17
C TYR A 164 27.51 15.05 7.92
N THR A 165 27.43 14.18 8.93
CA THR A 165 26.63 12.94 8.86
C THR A 165 25.16 13.24 8.57
N VAL A 166 24.54 14.20 9.27
CA VAL A 166 23.13 14.57 9.05
C VAL A 166 22.89 15.00 7.60
N VAL A 167 23.76 15.86 7.04
CA VAL A 167 23.60 16.31 5.65
C VAL A 167 23.76 15.17 4.66
N VAL A 168 24.73 14.27 4.90
CA VAL A 168 24.92 13.07 4.06
C VAL A 168 23.72 12.12 4.16
N ILE A 169 23.12 11.96 5.34
CA ILE A 169 21.89 11.16 5.52
C ILE A 169 20.73 11.77 4.74
N ILE A 170 20.52 13.09 4.80
CA ILE A 170 19.47 13.75 4.04
C ILE A 170 19.66 13.47 2.54
N ALA A 171 20.89 13.61 2.04
CA ALA A 171 21.21 13.28 0.66
C ALA A 171 20.95 11.80 0.33
N ALA A 172 21.29 10.88 1.23
CA ALA A 172 21.02 9.44 1.09
C ALA A 172 19.51 9.13 1.07
N ILE A 173 18.71 9.81 1.87
CA ILE A 173 17.24 9.66 1.87
C ILE A 173 16.66 10.14 0.54
N VAL A 174 17.09 11.32 0.05
CA VAL A 174 16.66 11.84 -1.26
C VAL A 174 17.04 10.86 -2.38
N MET A 175 18.26 10.31 -2.36
CA MET A 175 18.67 9.27 -3.30
C MET A 175 17.82 8.00 -3.17
N GLY A 176 17.49 7.57 -1.95
CA GLY A 176 16.60 6.42 -1.72
C GLY A 176 15.23 6.62 -2.35
N VAL A 177 14.64 7.81 -2.23
CA VAL A 177 13.37 8.16 -2.89
C VAL A 177 13.50 8.10 -4.41
N VAL A 178 14.56 8.67 -4.97
CA VAL A 178 14.82 8.63 -6.43
C VAL A 178 15.02 7.20 -6.92
N ILE A 179 15.83 6.40 -6.24
CA ILE A 179 16.07 4.99 -6.57
C ILE A 179 14.76 4.19 -6.47
N GLY A 180 13.94 4.46 -5.45
CA GLY A 180 12.61 3.86 -5.30
C GLY A 180 11.68 4.21 -6.46
N ALA A 181 11.62 5.49 -6.84
CA ALA A 181 10.81 5.96 -7.96
C ALA A 181 11.24 5.33 -9.29
N VAL A 182 12.56 5.26 -9.55
CA VAL A 182 13.10 4.59 -10.75
C VAL A 182 12.80 3.10 -10.72
N SER A 183 12.99 2.43 -9.59
CA SER A 183 12.71 0.99 -9.43
C SER A 183 11.23 0.67 -9.66
N ALA A 184 10.33 1.57 -9.26
CA ALA A 184 8.88 1.43 -9.46
C ALA A 184 8.49 1.39 -10.95
N LEU A 185 9.29 1.98 -11.85
CA LEU A 185 9.06 1.90 -13.31
C LEU A 185 9.20 0.46 -13.87
N PHE A 186 9.94 -0.40 -13.16
CA PHE A 186 10.27 -1.76 -13.59
C PHE A 186 9.48 -2.85 -12.88
N LEU A 187 8.75 -2.51 -11.81
CA LEU A 187 7.76 -3.42 -11.26
C LEU A 187 6.62 -3.56 -12.29
N PRO A 188 5.92 -4.72 -12.34
CA PRO A 188 4.65 -4.79 -13.05
C PRO A 188 3.81 -3.63 -12.53
N ARG A 189 3.24 -2.83 -13.42
CA ARG A 189 2.27 -1.79 -13.05
C ARG A 189 0.99 -2.45 -12.53
N GLY A 190 1.07 -3.23 -11.46
CA GLY A 190 -0.02 -3.54 -10.58
C GLY A 190 0.17 -2.58 -9.41
N GLY A 191 -0.58 -1.48 -9.41
CA GLY A 191 -0.58 -0.45 -8.36
C GLY A 191 -1.06 -0.94 -6.99
N ALA A 192 -0.68 -2.14 -6.56
CA ALA A 192 -1.12 -2.75 -5.32
C ALA A 192 -0.19 -2.49 -4.13
N MET A 193 1.05 -1.99 -4.32
CA MET A 193 1.90 -1.64 -3.18
C MET A 193 2.05 -0.14 -2.91
N PHE A 194 1.92 0.75 -3.90
CA PHE A 194 2.11 2.20 -3.70
C PHE A 194 1.23 3.12 -4.59
N GLY A 195 0.05 2.67 -5.05
CA GLY A 195 -0.98 3.56 -5.60
C GLY A 195 -0.65 4.29 -6.93
N GLY A 196 -0.28 3.54 -7.98
CA GLY A 196 -0.06 4.08 -9.33
C GLY A 196 -1.22 3.80 -10.30
N ALA A 197 -1.55 4.77 -11.16
CA ALA A 197 -2.80 4.90 -11.93
C ALA A 197 -2.94 4.06 -13.23
N ASP A 198 -1.93 3.28 -13.64
CA ASP A 198 -1.92 2.64 -14.97
C ASP A 198 -1.70 1.12 -14.91
N ALA A 199 -2.73 0.35 -14.53
CA ALA A 199 -2.64 -1.12 -14.52
C ALA A 199 -3.09 -1.76 -15.84
N PRO A 200 -2.30 -2.67 -16.47
CA PRO A 200 -2.75 -3.41 -17.64
C PRO A 200 -3.70 -4.55 -17.26
N ALA A 201 -4.53 -4.97 -18.23
CA ALA A 201 -5.56 -6.00 -18.09
C ALA A 201 -5.02 -7.27 -17.42
N ILE A 202 -5.64 -7.66 -16.30
CA ILE A 202 -5.39 -8.94 -15.65
C ILE A 202 -6.33 -9.97 -16.27
N THR A 203 -5.79 -10.93 -17.01
CA THR A 203 -6.52 -12.14 -17.43
C THR A 203 -6.26 -13.25 -16.43
N MET A 204 -7.30 -13.69 -15.71
CA MET A 204 -7.26 -14.86 -14.83
C MET A 204 -7.98 -16.04 -15.49
N ASN A 205 -7.32 -17.19 -15.59
CA ASN A 205 -7.99 -18.45 -15.89
C ASN A 205 -8.26 -19.18 -14.57
N THR A 206 -9.53 -19.33 -14.20
CA THR A 206 -9.98 -20.20 -13.11
C THR A 206 -10.73 -21.41 -13.67
N PRO A 207 -10.87 -22.51 -12.90
CA PRO A 207 -11.53 -23.74 -13.35
C PRO A 207 -13.01 -23.59 -13.76
N GLY A 208 -13.64 -22.43 -13.50
CA GLY A 208 -15.05 -22.12 -13.82
C GLY A 208 -15.27 -21.20 -15.02
N GLY A 209 -14.24 -20.88 -15.81
CA GLY A 209 -14.36 -20.06 -17.02
C GLY A 209 -13.68 -18.69 -16.92
N LYS A 210 -13.51 -18.06 -18.10
CA LYS A 210 -12.70 -16.85 -18.30
C LYS A 210 -13.43 -15.62 -17.78
N VAL A 211 -12.91 -14.97 -16.73
CA VAL A 211 -13.41 -13.67 -16.27
C VAL A 211 -12.46 -12.59 -16.77
N SER A 212 -12.98 -11.68 -17.60
CA SER A 212 -12.26 -10.50 -18.09
C SER A 212 -12.73 -9.27 -17.32
N ILE A 213 -11.80 -8.51 -16.76
CA ILE A 213 -12.07 -7.17 -16.23
C ILE A 213 -11.95 -6.20 -17.41
N ASP A 214 -13.02 -5.44 -17.66
CA ASP A 214 -13.18 -4.57 -18.83
C ASP A 214 -12.24 -3.35 -18.74
N THR A 215 -11.19 -3.31 -19.56
CA THR A 215 -10.16 -2.25 -19.58
C THR A 215 -10.60 -0.96 -20.24
N ALA A 216 -11.77 -0.93 -20.88
CA ALA A 216 -12.33 0.27 -21.48
C ALA A 216 -12.62 1.38 -20.45
N GLY A 217 -12.94 1.02 -19.20
CA GLY A 217 -13.18 1.99 -18.13
C GLY A 217 -11.94 2.74 -17.67
N LEU A 218 -10.76 2.09 -17.70
CA LEU A 218 -9.49 2.67 -17.24
C LEU A 218 -8.84 3.55 -18.31
N GLU A 219 -8.95 3.16 -19.57
CA GLU A 219 -8.48 3.96 -20.72
C GLU A 219 -9.28 5.27 -20.88
N ALA A 220 -10.59 5.22 -20.59
CA ALA A 220 -11.44 6.40 -20.50
C ALA A 220 -11.08 7.32 -19.31
N ALA A 221 -10.59 6.74 -18.21
CA ALA A 221 -10.12 7.50 -17.05
C ALA A 221 -8.76 8.17 -17.33
N GLY A 222 -7.83 7.48 -18.00
CA GLY A 222 -6.54 8.03 -18.44
C GLY A 222 -6.70 9.22 -19.38
N LYS A 223 -7.56 9.10 -20.40
CA LYS A 223 -7.88 10.22 -21.31
C LYS A 223 -8.50 11.42 -20.60
N LYS A 224 -9.40 11.18 -19.64
CA LYS A 224 -10.00 12.25 -18.83
C LYS A 224 -8.99 12.94 -17.91
N MET A 225 -7.99 12.21 -17.41
CA MET A 225 -6.92 12.78 -16.60
C MET A 225 -5.97 13.64 -17.43
N GLU A 226 -5.66 13.21 -18.65
CA GLU A 226 -4.86 13.98 -19.62
C GLU A 226 -5.57 15.26 -20.07
N GLU A 227 -6.88 15.19 -20.33
CA GLU A 227 -7.71 16.36 -20.62
C GLU A 227 -7.80 17.34 -19.43
N ALA A 228 -7.93 16.82 -18.20
CA ALA A 228 -7.95 17.63 -16.99
C ALA A 228 -6.59 18.33 -16.75
N ALA A 229 -5.48 17.64 -17.00
CA ALA A 229 -4.14 18.21 -16.92
C ALA A 229 -3.94 19.34 -17.95
N ARG A 230 -4.39 19.13 -19.20
CA ARG A 230 -4.31 20.16 -20.26
C ARG A 230 -5.14 21.40 -19.93
N LYS A 231 -6.38 21.21 -19.44
CA LYS A 231 -7.24 22.33 -19.00
C LYS A 231 -6.65 23.08 -17.80
N MET A 232 -5.99 22.40 -16.88
CA MET A 232 -5.30 23.04 -15.75
C MET A 232 -4.10 23.87 -16.22
N GLU A 233 -3.34 23.37 -17.22
CA GLU A 233 -2.23 24.11 -17.82
C GLU A 233 -2.71 25.32 -18.63
N GLU A 234 -3.82 25.20 -19.37
CA GLU A 234 -4.47 26.31 -20.08
C GLU A 234 -5.03 27.37 -19.12
N ALA A 235 -5.68 26.94 -18.02
CA ALA A 235 -6.21 27.84 -16.99
C ALA A 235 -5.11 28.54 -16.16
N GLN A 236 -3.97 27.87 -15.92
CA GLN A 236 -2.81 28.52 -15.30
C GLN A 236 -2.16 29.56 -16.22
N LYS A 237 -2.15 29.32 -17.54
CA LYS A 237 -1.66 30.29 -18.53
C LYS A 237 -2.56 31.52 -18.67
N SER A 238 -3.87 31.39 -18.47
CA SER A 238 -4.80 32.51 -18.55
C SER A 238 -4.83 33.40 -17.30
N GLN A 239 -4.27 32.95 -16.17
CA GLN A 239 -4.29 33.63 -14.86
C GLN A 239 -5.69 34.07 -14.37
N ASP A 240 -6.76 33.51 -14.95
CA ASP A 240 -8.14 33.83 -14.57
C ASP A 240 -8.57 32.98 -13.36
N PRO A 241 -8.87 33.60 -12.20
CA PRO A 241 -9.28 32.87 -10.99
C PRO A 241 -10.52 32.00 -11.19
N ALA A 242 -11.45 32.40 -12.06
CA ALA A 242 -12.66 31.64 -12.34
C ALA A 242 -12.37 30.40 -13.21
N ALA A 243 -11.47 30.52 -14.18
CA ALA A 243 -11.03 29.41 -15.03
C ALA A 243 -10.22 28.38 -14.23
N ILE A 244 -9.38 28.84 -13.30
CA ILE A 244 -8.59 27.98 -12.41
C ILE A 244 -9.52 27.21 -11.45
N ALA A 245 -10.52 27.87 -10.88
CA ALA A 245 -11.51 27.21 -10.02
C ALA A 245 -12.36 26.17 -10.78
N ALA A 246 -12.76 26.49 -12.01
CA ALA A 246 -13.51 25.56 -12.87
C ALA A 246 -12.65 24.34 -13.27
N ALA A 247 -11.40 24.55 -13.67
CA ALA A 247 -10.47 23.47 -14.02
C ALA A 247 -10.13 22.56 -12.83
N ALA A 248 -9.97 23.13 -11.63
CA ALA A 248 -9.77 22.37 -10.41
C ALA A 248 -11.01 21.52 -10.04
N GLY A 249 -12.22 22.07 -10.22
CA GLY A 249 -13.48 21.34 -10.00
C GLY A 249 -13.69 20.18 -10.98
N ASP A 250 -13.33 20.37 -12.26
CA ASP A 250 -13.39 19.32 -13.27
C ASP A 250 -12.33 18.23 -13.04
N ALA A 251 -11.11 18.60 -12.62
CA ALA A 251 -10.07 17.64 -12.26
C ALA A 251 -10.46 16.80 -11.03
N ALA A 252 -11.08 17.41 -10.01
CA ALA A 252 -11.60 16.69 -8.86
C ALA A 252 -12.71 15.70 -9.23
N LYS A 253 -13.63 16.08 -10.13
CA LYS A 253 -14.67 15.17 -10.67
C LYS A 253 -14.09 14.02 -11.49
N ALA A 254 -13.05 14.29 -12.29
CA ALA A 254 -12.38 13.27 -13.09
C ALA A 254 -11.62 12.26 -12.22
N ALA A 255 -10.91 12.74 -11.18
CA ALA A 255 -10.22 11.90 -10.20
C ALA A 255 -11.20 11.03 -9.39
N ALA A 256 -12.36 11.58 -9.00
CA ALA A 256 -13.41 10.81 -8.34
C ALA A 256 -13.97 9.70 -9.25
N GLY A 257 -14.19 9.99 -10.54
CA GLY A 257 -14.64 8.99 -11.52
C GLY A 257 -13.61 7.88 -11.81
N ALA A 258 -12.31 8.20 -11.77
CA ALA A 258 -11.21 7.27 -12.04
C ALA A 258 -10.97 6.26 -10.91
N LEU A 259 -11.22 6.64 -9.65
CA LEU A 259 -11.11 5.77 -8.47
C LEU A 259 -12.35 4.86 -8.26
N GLY A 260 -13.19 4.71 -9.29
CA GLY A 260 -14.45 3.98 -9.20
C GLY A 260 -15.54 4.72 -8.44
N GLY A 261 -15.32 5.99 -8.06
CA GLY A 261 -16.27 6.86 -7.39
C GLY A 261 -17.43 7.26 -8.30
N GLY A 262 -18.33 6.32 -8.57
CA GLY A 262 -19.70 6.69 -8.89
C GLY A 262 -20.27 7.47 -7.71
N GLN A 263 -21.10 8.49 -7.99
CA GLN A 263 -21.84 9.17 -6.93
C GLN A 263 -22.58 8.14 -6.07
N ALA A 264 -22.73 8.40 -4.78
CA ALA A 264 -23.58 7.57 -3.94
C ALA A 264 -25.03 7.61 -4.47
N ILE A 265 -25.74 6.50 -4.34
CA ILE A 265 -27.19 6.46 -4.45
C ILE A 265 -27.73 7.42 -3.39
N ALA A 266 -28.70 8.28 -3.72
CA ALA A 266 -29.22 9.23 -2.73
C ALA A 266 -29.81 8.49 -1.52
N ALA A 267 -29.50 8.93 -0.30
CA ALA A 267 -29.97 8.29 0.93
C ALA A 267 -31.50 8.14 0.97
N GLN A 268 -32.22 9.11 0.39
CA GLN A 268 -33.68 9.07 0.26
C GLN A 268 -34.19 7.88 -0.58
N SER A 269 -33.42 7.43 -1.57
CA SER A 269 -33.76 6.25 -2.37
C SER A 269 -33.54 4.95 -1.59
N LEU A 270 -32.59 4.93 -0.65
CA LEU A 270 -32.35 3.79 0.23
C LEU A 270 -33.46 3.65 1.29
N LYS A 271 -34.04 4.77 1.74
CA LYS A 271 -35.16 4.80 2.69
C LYS A 271 -36.37 3.96 2.25
N ALA A 272 -36.62 3.88 0.94
CA ALA A 272 -37.76 3.12 0.40
C ALA A 272 -37.68 1.61 0.69
N ALA A 273 -36.48 1.09 0.95
CA ALA A 273 -36.25 -0.30 1.32
C ALA A 273 -36.34 -0.56 2.84
N LEU A 274 -36.63 0.46 3.65
CA LEU A 274 -36.90 0.31 5.09
C LEU A 274 -38.41 0.15 5.30
N PRO A 275 -38.93 -1.07 5.53
CA PRO A 275 -40.37 -1.29 5.71
C PRO A 275 -40.92 -0.63 6.98
N GLU A 276 -42.24 -0.51 7.10
CA GLU A 276 -42.87 -0.03 8.34
C GLU A 276 -42.93 -1.13 9.43
N LYS A 277 -42.94 -2.38 8.99
CA LYS A 277 -42.87 -3.57 9.85
C LYS A 277 -41.86 -4.54 9.29
N LEU A 278 -41.02 -5.10 10.16
CA LEU A 278 -40.08 -6.15 9.80
C LEU A 278 -40.38 -7.36 10.68
N ALA A 279 -40.82 -8.46 10.06
CA ALA A 279 -41.22 -9.69 10.77
C ALA A 279 -42.24 -9.47 11.91
N GLY A 280 -43.17 -8.54 11.71
CA GLY A 280 -44.19 -8.18 12.69
C GLY A 280 -43.74 -7.15 13.74
N LEU A 281 -42.45 -6.82 13.81
CA LEU A 281 -41.95 -5.75 14.69
C LEU A 281 -42.21 -4.37 14.05
N PRO A 282 -42.81 -3.43 14.79
CA PRO A 282 -43.00 -2.07 14.29
C PRO A 282 -41.66 -1.33 14.21
N ARG A 283 -41.51 -0.48 13.19
CA ARG A 283 -40.38 0.45 13.11
C ARG A 283 -40.52 1.52 14.19
N THR A 284 -39.53 1.61 15.08
CA THR A 284 -39.48 2.56 16.20
C THR A 284 -38.72 3.84 15.86
N GLY A 285 -37.80 3.78 14.89
CA GLY A 285 -37.05 4.93 14.41
C GLY A 285 -36.36 4.66 13.09
N PHE A 286 -35.98 5.70 12.37
CA PHE A 286 -35.13 5.61 11.19
C PHE A 286 -34.19 6.82 11.11
N ASP A 287 -33.04 6.63 10.50
CA ASP A 287 -32.05 7.66 10.20
C ASP A 287 -31.63 7.54 8.74
N VAL A 288 -31.56 8.67 8.03
CA VAL A 288 -31.22 8.72 6.60
C VAL A 288 -30.31 9.91 6.39
N GLN A 289 -29.08 9.63 5.97
CA GLN A 289 -28.06 10.65 5.79
C GLN A 289 -27.21 10.39 4.55
N ASP A 290 -26.99 11.46 3.79
CA ASP A 290 -25.91 11.53 2.80
C ASP A 290 -24.67 12.11 3.51
N GLY A 291 -23.51 11.52 3.25
CA GLY A 291 -22.26 11.89 3.91
C GLY A 291 -21.06 11.77 3.00
N ALA A 292 -19.86 11.88 3.59
CA ALA A 292 -18.62 11.59 2.90
C ALA A 292 -17.65 10.87 3.84
N ALA A 293 -17.09 9.75 3.38
CA ALA A 293 -16.07 9.00 4.10
C ALA A 293 -14.76 9.04 3.28
N LEU A 294 -13.65 9.42 3.92
CA LEU A 294 -12.34 9.58 3.25
C LEU A 294 -12.39 10.48 2.00
N GLY A 295 -13.29 11.47 1.99
CA GLY A 295 -13.50 12.38 0.84
C GLY A 295 -14.36 11.81 -0.28
N LEU A 296 -14.90 10.59 -0.14
CA LEU A 296 -15.80 9.96 -1.12
C LEU A 296 -17.26 10.08 -0.66
N PRO A 297 -18.21 10.38 -1.58
CA PRO A 297 -19.63 10.41 -1.25
C PRO A 297 -20.11 9.05 -0.73
N THR A 298 -20.80 9.06 0.40
CA THR A 298 -21.48 7.89 0.97
C THR A 298 -22.93 8.24 1.25
N SER A 299 -23.78 7.22 1.31
CA SER A 299 -25.15 7.40 1.78
C SER A 299 -25.55 6.23 2.65
N GLN A 300 -26.42 6.50 3.61
CA GLN A 300 -26.85 5.54 4.61
C GLN A 300 -28.33 5.72 4.91
N ALA A 301 -29.03 4.60 5.06
CA ALA A 301 -30.37 4.55 5.61
C ALA A 301 -30.43 3.42 6.63
N SER A 302 -30.82 3.72 7.86
CA SER A 302 -30.99 2.75 8.93
C SER A 302 -32.36 2.86 9.57
N ALA A 303 -32.88 1.75 10.08
CA ALA A 303 -34.12 1.70 10.85
C ALA A 303 -34.00 0.73 12.01
N GLN A 304 -34.62 1.09 13.13
CA GLN A 304 -34.78 0.26 14.31
C GLN A 304 -36.20 -0.30 14.34
N TYR A 305 -36.32 -1.59 14.64
CA TYR A 305 -37.57 -2.32 14.76
C TYR A 305 -37.57 -3.04 16.09
N GLY A 306 -38.67 -2.99 16.82
CA GLY A 306 -38.70 -3.68 18.10
C GLY A 306 -40.01 -3.56 18.85
N SER A 307 -40.13 -4.41 19.86
CA SER A 307 -41.15 -4.39 20.91
C SER A 307 -40.53 -5.00 22.14
N ASP A 308 -40.63 -4.30 23.27
CA ASP A 308 -40.14 -4.76 24.59
C ASP A 308 -38.68 -5.24 24.54
N ASP A 309 -38.44 -6.55 24.68
CA ASP A 309 -37.11 -7.16 24.80
C ASP A 309 -36.43 -7.48 23.45
N LYS A 310 -37.13 -7.30 22.32
CA LYS A 310 -36.60 -7.61 20.98
C LYS A 310 -36.30 -6.34 20.21
N GLN A 311 -35.03 -6.15 19.87
CA GLN A 311 -34.57 -5.06 19.01
C GLN A 311 -33.82 -5.60 17.81
N VAL A 312 -34.16 -5.03 16.65
CA VAL A 312 -33.54 -5.34 15.35
C VAL A 312 -33.17 -4.02 14.70
N ARG A 313 -31.95 -3.95 14.17
CA ARG A 313 -31.46 -2.84 13.37
C ARG A 313 -31.27 -3.32 11.94
N LEU A 314 -31.92 -2.66 10.99
CA LEU A 314 -31.66 -2.82 9.56
C LEU A 314 -30.89 -1.59 9.07
N GLU A 315 -29.81 -1.81 8.34
CA GLU A 315 -28.97 -0.76 7.82
C GLU A 315 -28.60 -1.03 6.36
N ILE A 316 -28.63 0.02 5.56
CA ILE A 316 -28.28 0.02 4.14
C ILE A 316 -27.25 1.13 3.94
N VAL A 317 -26.06 0.76 3.45
CA VAL A 317 -24.95 1.67 3.24
C VAL A 317 -24.48 1.59 1.79
N ASP A 318 -24.37 2.75 1.15
CA ASP A 318 -23.63 2.93 -0.08
C ASP A 318 -22.29 3.59 0.24
N ILE A 319 -21.21 2.82 0.13
CA ILE A 319 -19.83 3.31 0.28
C ILE A 319 -19.22 3.75 -1.06
N GLY A 320 -20.05 4.08 -2.05
CA GLY A 320 -19.57 4.62 -3.32
C GLY A 320 -18.79 3.57 -4.12
N GLY A 321 -17.70 4.00 -4.76
CA GLY A 321 -16.79 3.11 -5.49
C GLY A 321 -16.14 2.01 -4.65
N LEU A 322 -16.09 2.17 -3.33
CA LEU A 322 -15.51 1.18 -2.42
C LEU A 322 -16.40 -0.05 -2.25
N GLY A 323 -17.70 0.04 -2.57
CA GLY A 323 -18.65 -1.07 -2.46
C GLY A 323 -18.23 -2.27 -3.29
N GLN A 324 -17.78 -2.02 -4.53
CA GLN A 324 -17.30 -3.07 -5.42
C GLN A 324 -15.95 -3.63 -5.00
N MET A 325 -15.10 -2.83 -4.34
CA MET A 325 -13.89 -3.33 -3.70
C MET A 325 -14.21 -4.25 -2.52
N ALA A 326 -15.24 -3.91 -1.72
CA ALA A 326 -15.69 -4.76 -0.62
C ALA A 326 -16.29 -6.09 -1.13
N VAL A 327 -17.05 -6.08 -2.24
CA VAL A 327 -17.50 -7.30 -2.93
C VAL A 327 -16.31 -8.17 -3.35
N MET A 328 -15.28 -7.58 -3.96
CA MET A 328 -14.09 -8.33 -4.37
C MET A 328 -13.31 -8.87 -3.17
N ALA A 329 -13.10 -8.07 -2.13
CA ALA A 329 -12.37 -8.48 -0.94
C ALA A 329 -13.08 -9.60 -0.17
N MET A 330 -14.38 -9.43 0.12
CA MET A 330 -15.17 -10.43 0.86
C MET A 330 -15.54 -11.65 0.01
N GLY A 331 -15.69 -11.49 -1.30
CA GLY A 331 -15.90 -12.61 -2.23
C GLY A 331 -14.70 -13.54 -2.36
N MET A 332 -13.50 -13.03 -2.11
CA MET A 332 -12.25 -13.80 -2.03
C MET A 332 -12.00 -14.38 -0.62
N ALA A 333 -12.62 -13.81 0.41
CA ALA A 333 -12.53 -14.23 1.81
C ALA A 333 -13.64 -15.21 2.24
N GLN A 334 -14.08 -16.09 1.33
CA GLN A 334 -15.05 -17.14 1.68
C GLN A 334 -14.45 -18.09 2.71
N GLY A 335 -15.22 -18.41 3.74
CA GLY A 335 -14.73 -19.22 4.84
C GLY A 335 -15.70 -19.30 6.00
N GLU A 336 -15.42 -20.24 6.90
CA GLU A 336 -16.12 -20.42 8.16
C GLU A 336 -15.08 -20.36 9.26
N LYS A 337 -15.34 -19.53 10.27
CA LYS A 337 -14.47 -19.37 11.44
C LYS A 337 -15.33 -19.58 12.67
N GLU A 338 -14.87 -20.46 13.54
CA GLU A 338 -15.56 -20.77 14.78
C GLU A 338 -14.60 -20.59 15.95
N ASP A 339 -14.95 -19.67 16.84
CA ASP A 339 -14.26 -19.40 18.09
C ASP A 339 -15.10 -20.00 19.27
N PRO A 340 -14.56 -20.10 20.50
CA PRO A 340 -15.32 -20.67 21.62
C PRO A 340 -16.62 -19.94 21.96
N THR A 341 -16.69 -18.64 21.67
CA THR A 341 -17.84 -17.78 22.00
C THR A 341 -18.68 -17.40 20.79
N SER A 342 -18.12 -17.38 19.59
CA SER A 342 -18.79 -16.90 18.38
C SER A 342 -18.54 -17.80 17.16
N ALA A 343 -19.39 -17.66 16.16
CA ALA A 343 -19.21 -18.29 14.86
C ALA A 343 -19.48 -17.29 13.74
N GLU A 344 -18.69 -17.37 12.68
CA GLU A 344 -18.70 -16.47 11.54
C GLU A 344 -18.60 -17.26 10.24
N LYS A 345 -19.36 -16.86 9.23
CA LYS A 345 -19.35 -17.52 7.92
C LYS A 345 -19.58 -16.53 6.79
N THR A 346 -18.74 -16.61 5.77
CA THR A 346 -18.82 -15.82 4.54
C THR A 346 -18.92 -16.73 3.32
N TRP A 347 -19.91 -16.50 2.45
CA TRP A 347 -20.09 -17.27 1.21
C TRP A 347 -20.66 -16.40 0.08
N GLN A 348 -20.65 -16.92 -1.13
CA GLN A 348 -21.28 -16.31 -2.30
C GLN A 348 -22.55 -17.06 -2.67
N GLU A 349 -23.64 -16.34 -2.93
CA GLU A 349 -24.91 -16.91 -3.38
C GLU A 349 -25.63 -15.94 -4.31
N GLY A 350 -26.03 -16.40 -5.50
CA GLY A 350 -26.76 -15.57 -6.47
C GLY A 350 -25.99 -14.34 -6.99
N GLY A 351 -24.66 -14.31 -6.86
CA GLY A 351 -23.81 -13.16 -7.18
C GLY A 351 -23.76 -12.08 -6.08
N ARG A 352 -24.30 -12.38 -4.90
CA ARG A 352 -24.17 -11.57 -3.69
C ARG A 352 -23.13 -12.20 -2.77
N THR A 353 -22.46 -11.35 -2.00
CA THR A 353 -21.63 -11.83 -0.90
C THR A 353 -22.48 -11.85 0.35
N LEU A 354 -22.54 -12.97 1.06
CA LEU A 354 -23.28 -13.10 2.30
C LEU A 354 -22.29 -13.37 3.43
N HIS A 355 -22.57 -12.76 4.56
CA HIS A 355 -21.77 -12.83 5.75
C HIS A 355 -22.69 -12.95 6.95
N GLN A 356 -22.40 -13.87 7.86
CA GLN A 356 -23.16 -13.99 9.09
C GLN A 356 -22.19 -14.15 10.26
N ARG A 357 -22.54 -13.56 11.39
CA ARG A 357 -21.80 -13.67 12.65
C ARG A 357 -22.80 -13.81 13.78
N TYR A 358 -22.55 -14.70 14.74
CA TYR A 358 -23.40 -14.82 15.92
C TYR A 358 -22.61 -15.29 17.14
N GLU A 359 -23.03 -14.81 18.31
CA GLU A 359 -22.55 -15.31 19.59
C GLU A 359 -23.31 -16.59 19.96
N LYS A 360 -22.59 -17.59 20.48
CA LYS A 360 -23.13 -18.92 20.82
C LYS A 360 -24.06 -18.89 22.03
N ASP A 361 -23.98 -17.84 22.85
CA ASP A 361 -24.90 -17.58 23.96
C ASP A 361 -26.25 -16.99 23.50
N GLY A 362 -26.39 -16.64 22.21
CA GLY A 362 -27.59 -16.07 21.63
C GLY A 362 -27.82 -14.60 21.99
N SER A 363 -26.84 -13.93 22.60
CA SER A 363 -26.92 -12.52 22.99
C SER A 363 -27.01 -11.59 21.78
N HIS A 364 -26.29 -11.91 20.70
CA HIS A 364 -26.21 -11.07 19.52
C HIS A 364 -26.00 -11.90 18.24
N ALA A 365 -26.65 -11.47 17.17
CA ALA A 365 -26.43 -12.00 15.83
C ALA A 365 -26.44 -10.87 14.78
N GLU A 366 -25.68 -11.09 13.72
CA GLU A 366 -25.55 -10.20 12.57
C GLU A 366 -25.65 -11.02 11.28
N PHE A 367 -26.38 -10.47 10.31
CA PHE A 367 -26.40 -10.97 8.95
C PHE A 367 -26.21 -9.81 7.97
N LYS A 368 -25.20 -9.91 7.12
CA LYS A 368 -24.78 -8.88 6.18
C LYS A 368 -24.76 -9.45 4.77
N THR A 369 -25.24 -8.68 3.80
CA THR A 369 -25.13 -9.00 2.39
C THR A 369 -24.60 -7.82 1.60
N ILE A 370 -23.65 -8.09 0.72
CA ILE A 370 -23.15 -7.13 -0.26
C ILE A 370 -23.76 -7.47 -1.60
N LEU A 371 -24.52 -6.52 -2.14
CA LEU A 371 -25.28 -6.63 -3.37
C LEU A 371 -24.37 -6.46 -4.60
N LYS A 372 -24.86 -6.88 -5.78
CA LYS A 372 -24.10 -6.80 -7.04
C LYS A 372 -23.65 -5.40 -7.43
N ASN A 373 -24.38 -4.38 -6.97
CA ASN A 373 -24.11 -2.97 -7.22
C ASN A 373 -23.22 -2.31 -6.14
N GLY A 374 -22.73 -3.10 -5.17
CA GLY A 374 -21.82 -2.68 -4.11
C GLY A 374 -22.51 -2.09 -2.87
N LEU A 375 -23.85 -2.09 -2.82
CA LEU A 375 -24.59 -1.75 -1.60
C LEU A 375 -24.38 -2.81 -0.52
N VAL A 376 -24.20 -2.35 0.71
CA VAL A 376 -24.12 -3.22 1.90
C VAL A 376 -25.44 -3.14 2.64
N VAL A 377 -26.07 -4.28 2.88
CA VAL A 377 -27.28 -4.39 3.69
C VAL A 377 -26.95 -5.26 4.90
N SER A 378 -27.06 -4.73 6.10
CA SER A 378 -26.85 -5.44 7.36
C SER A 378 -28.12 -5.46 8.19
N ILE A 379 -28.35 -6.58 8.84
CA ILE A 379 -29.37 -6.71 9.88
C ILE A 379 -28.70 -7.27 11.14
N GLU A 380 -28.92 -6.60 12.25
CA GLU A 380 -28.39 -6.96 13.56
C GLU A 380 -29.57 -7.13 14.52
N GLY A 381 -29.44 -8.07 15.45
CA GLY A 381 -30.47 -8.29 16.45
C GLY A 381 -29.89 -8.80 17.75
N ASP A 382 -30.44 -8.27 18.84
CA ASP A 382 -30.11 -8.69 20.20
C ASP A 382 -31.11 -9.75 20.68
N ASN A 383 -30.62 -10.72 21.47
CA ASN A 383 -31.39 -11.84 22.01
C ASN A 383 -32.13 -12.66 20.94
N MET A 384 -31.53 -12.85 19.76
CA MET A 384 -32.13 -13.64 18.68
C MET A 384 -31.10 -14.39 17.83
N GLY A 385 -31.54 -15.46 17.18
CA GLY A 385 -30.67 -16.32 16.39
C GLY A 385 -30.45 -15.81 14.97
N VAL A 386 -29.29 -16.16 14.40
CA VAL A 386 -28.94 -15.83 13.00
C VAL A 386 -29.95 -16.35 11.96
N LYS A 387 -30.67 -17.43 12.28
CA LYS A 387 -31.74 -17.97 11.41
C LYS A 387 -32.93 -17.02 11.32
N ASP A 388 -33.29 -16.39 12.43
CA ASP A 388 -34.41 -15.44 12.49
C ASP A 388 -34.04 -14.19 11.69
N LEU A 389 -32.83 -13.65 11.89
CA LEU A 389 -32.30 -12.53 11.13
C LEU A 389 -32.23 -12.80 9.63
N ARG A 390 -31.86 -14.01 9.21
CA ARG A 390 -31.92 -14.41 7.80
C ARG A 390 -33.35 -14.40 7.26
N GLY A 391 -34.31 -14.86 8.05
CA GLY A 391 -35.75 -14.79 7.72
C GLY A 391 -36.30 -13.36 7.71
N PHE A 392 -35.68 -12.44 8.42
CA PHE A 392 -36.06 -11.02 8.39
C PHE A 392 -35.45 -10.34 7.15
N MET A 393 -34.20 -10.65 6.82
CA MET A 393 -33.53 -10.16 5.62
C MET A 393 -34.27 -10.56 4.34
N SER A 394 -34.93 -11.72 4.29
CA SER A 394 -35.72 -12.14 3.12
C SER A 394 -36.99 -11.30 2.87
N GLN A 395 -37.43 -10.49 3.86
CA GLN A 395 -38.54 -9.55 3.71
C GLN A 395 -38.08 -8.20 3.13
N VAL A 396 -36.77 -7.96 3.05
CA VAL A 396 -36.19 -6.77 2.42
C VAL A 396 -36.08 -7.03 0.91
N ASP A 397 -36.55 -6.09 0.09
CA ASP A 397 -36.46 -6.20 -1.37
C ASP A 397 -35.04 -5.89 -1.86
N LEU A 398 -34.17 -6.89 -1.75
CA LEU A 398 -32.78 -6.81 -2.19
C LEU A 398 -32.66 -6.61 -3.72
N ASN A 399 -33.65 -7.04 -4.50
CA ASN A 399 -33.65 -6.87 -5.95
C ASN A 399 -33.95 -5.40 -6.33
N ALA A 400 -34.90 -4.76 -5.64
CA ALA A 400 -35.16 -3.34 -5.80
C ALA A 400 -33.91 -2.52 -5.45
N LEU A 401 -33.23 -2.86 -4.35
CA LEU A 401 -31.95 -2.23 -3.98
C LEU A 401 -30.86 -2.43 -5.03
N GLU A 402 -30.76 -3.62 -5.64
CA GLU A 402 -29.82 -3.89 -6.74
C GLU A 402 -30.09 -3.07 -8.00
N SER A 403 -31.36 -2.72 -8.25
CA SER A 403 -31.77 -1.94 -9.41
C SER A 403 -31.53 -0.43 -9.29
N LEU A 404 -31.21 0.05 -8.07
CA LEU A 404 -30.97 1.48 -7.83
C LEU A 404 -29.73 1.96 -8.58
N GLN A 405 -29.89 3.06 -9.31
CA GLN A 405 -28.82 3.68 -10.08
C GLN A 405 -28.14 4.79 -9.27
N ARG A 406 -26.80 4.80 -9.34
CA ARG A 406 -25.96 5.92 -8.90
C ARG A 406 -26.24 7.12 -9.81
N LYS A 407 -26.45 8.33 -9.25
CA LYS A 407 -26.64 9.53 -10.07
C LYS A 407 -25.40 9.73 -10.97
N GLY A 408 -25.60 9.85 -12.29
CA GLY A 408 -24.53 10.18 -13.24
C GLY A 408 -24.22 9.19 -14.36
N LYS A 409 -24.99 8.10 -14.55
CA LYS A 409 -25.01 7.43 -15.87
C LYS A 409 -26.03 8.15 -16.79
N SER A 410 -25.57 9.16 -17.51
CA SER A 410 -26.07 9.51 -18.85
C SER A 410 -24.89 9.63 -19.78
#